data_AF-A0A1Q4R8Q7-F1
#
_entry.id   AF-A0A1Q4R8Q7-F1
#
_cell.length_a   1.000
_cell.length_b   1.000
_cell.length_c   1.000
_cell.angle_alpha   90.00
_cell.angle_beta   90.00
_cell.angle_gamma   90.00
#
_symmetry.space_group_name_H-M   'P 1'
#
loop_
_entity.id
_entity.type
_entity.pdbx_description
1 polymer ?
#
loop_
_entity_poly.entity_id
_entity_poly.type
_entity_poly.pdbx_seq_one_letter_code
_entity_poly.pdbx_strand_id
1 'polypeptide(L)'
;MQLLRSSLSQLAIATTLLGSTWAIAPQVVEARQPCGSFTINWGGTVRQSDILSCAVEWNSGAGRSDRYYLDIKKSKISDNFRTFELSFPKEFDGEVNDEKIRVRVNGKEVELVTEETTWDPIAAPILSNAQRTSDAVANIENAAAPQSRNTGGELVIDENGNLVFVTDADIAEQQAIALEEANVDIMPSEAEPEAQEDDEPRSRSLFITLAEPLEEESEVEIILDDVDNPSSGGMYLVTAFARSQGAPLPSRLGAWFIDVDF
;
A
#
# COMPACT_ATOMS: atom_id res chain seq x y z
N MET A 1 7.18 -63.06 -82.87
CA MET A 1 7.80 -62.58 -81.62
C MET A 1 7.24 -61.21 -81.28
N GLN A 2 6.46 -61.08 -80.23
CA GLN A 2 6.55 -59.98 -79.24
C GLN A 2 5.43 -60.15 -78.20
N LEU A 3 5.88 -60.12 -76.96
CA LEU A 3 5.19 -60.44 -75.73
C LEU A 3 4.79 -59.12 -75.04
N LEU A 4 3.61 -59.11 -74.44
CA LEU A 4 3.30 -58.66 -73.08
C LEU A 4 3.91 -57.35 -72.52
N ARG A 5 2.98 -56.55 -71.96
CA ARG A 5 2.89 -56.07 -70.56
C ARG A 5 2.87 -54.56 -70.35
N SER A 6 1.87 -54.21 -69.53
CA SER A 6 1.54 -52.92 -68.97
C SER A 6 2.68 -52.33 -68.13
N SER A 7 2.84 -51.02 -68.25
CA SER A 7 3.72 -50.20 -67.44
C SER A 7 3.22 -50.09 -66.00
N LEU A 8 3.75 -50.96 -65.14
CA LEU A 8 3.98 -50.67 -63.72
C LEU A 8 5.25 -49.82 -63.63
N SER A 9 5.13 -48.58 -63.17
CA SER A 9 6.14 -47.88 -62.36
C SER A 9 5.80 -46.39 -62.34
N GLN A 10 5.27 -45.92 -61.21
CA GLN A 10 5.67 -44.67 -60.56
C GLN A 10 4.78 -44.46 -59.34
N LEU A 11 5.17 -45.16 -58.27
CA LEU A 11 4.80 -44.87 -56.89
C LEU A 11 6.02 -44.16 -56.30
N ALA A 12 5.89 -42.90 -55.90
CA ALA A 12 6.73 -42.32 -54.85
C ALA A 12 6.15 -41.00 -54.31
N ILE A 13 5.54 -41.10 -53.12
CA ILE A 13 5.76 -40.20 -51.97
C ILE A 13 5.32 -38.74 -52.16
N ALA A 14 4.10 -38.44 -51.70
CA ALA A 14 3.69 -37.10 -51.29
C ALA A 14 2.81 -37.21 -50.02
N THR A 15 3.44 -37.59 -48.91
CA THR A 15 2.81 -37.63 -47.58
C THR A 15 3.76 -37.04 -46.55
N THR A 16 3.85 -35.72 -46.50
CA THR A 16 4.25 -34.95 -45.30
C THR A 16 3.83 -33.50 -45.53
N LEU A 17 3.04 -32.95 -44.60
CA LEU A 17 2.84 -31.52 -44.24
C LEU A 17 1.41 -31.27 -43.69
N LEU A 18 0.92 -32.15 -42.81
CA LEU A 18 -0.17 -31.84 -41.87
C LEU A 18 0.24 -32.38 -40.50
N GLY A 19 1.24 -31.76 -39.88
CA GLY A 19 1.75 -32.16 -38.58
C GLY A 19 2.38 -30.97 -37.87
N SER A 20 1.78 -30.62 -36.71
CA SER A 20 2.32 -29.76 -35.66
C SER A 20 2.73 -28.34 -36.05
N THR A 21 1.77 -27.45 -36.25
CA THR A 21 1.92 -26.06 -35.79
C THR A 21 1.32 -25.96 -34.39
N TRP A 22 2.05 -26.41 -33.37
CA TRP A 22 1.91 -25.73 -32.10
C TRP A 22 2.42 -24.32 -32.39
N ALA A 23 1.50 -23.38 -32.51
CA ALA A 23 1.84 -21.98 -32.58
C ALA A 23 2.56 -21.65 -31.27
N ILE A 24 3.89 -21.69 -31.31
CA ILE A 24 4.70 -20.92 -30.39
C ILE A 24 4.33 -19.49 -30.76
N ALA A 25 3.32 -18.94 -30.06
CA ALA A 25 3.08 -17.52 -30.10
C ALA A 25 4.44 -16.90 -29.74
N PRO A 26 5.05 -16.08 -30.61
CA PRO A 26 6.23 -15.35 -30.19
C PRO A 26 5.80 -14.55 -28.97
N GLN A 27 6.42 -14.84 -27.83
CA GLN A 27 6.37 -13.96 -26.67
C GLN A 27 6.81 -12.61 -27.24
N VAL A 28 5.91 -11.63 -27.27
CA VAL A 28 6.25 -10.29 -27.75
C VAL A 28 7.34 -9.81 -26.82
N VAL A 29 8.57 -9.75 -27.33
CA VAL A 29 9.69 -9.14 -26.60
C VAL A 29 9.44 -7.64 -26.71
N GLU A 30 8.67 -7.10 -25.79
CA GLU A 30 8.55 -5.66 -25.60
C GLU A 30 9.95 -5.12 -25.27
N ALA A 31 10.34 -4.04 -25.95
CA ALA A 31 11.61 -3.38 -25.68
C ALA A 31 11.51 -2.68 -24.32
N ARG A 32 11.90 -3.39 -23.27
CA ARG A 32 11.88 -2.91 -21.89
C ARG A 32 13.27 -2.36 -21.53
N GLN A 33 13.32 -1.11 -21.09
CA GLN A 33 14.55 -0.51 -20.55
C GLN A 33 14.56 -0.71 -19.03
N PRO A 34 15.68 -1.06 -18.38
CA PRO A 34 15.72 -1.07 -16.92
C PRO A 34 15.38 0.34 -16.39
N CYS A 35 14.66 0.49 -15.27
CA CYS A 35 14.30 1.82 -14.74
C CYS A 35 15.53 2.60 -14.18
N GLY A 36 16.74 2.31 -14.60
CA GLY A 36 17.93 2.98 -14.12
C GLY A 36 19.18 2.38 -14.75
N SER A 37 20.02 3.26 -15.31
CA SER A 37 21.22 2.81 -16.04
C SER A 37 22.38 2.41 -15.11
N PHE A 38 22.32 2.70 -13.81
CA PHE A 38 23.29 2.29 -12.80
C PHE A 38 22.74 2.55 -11.38
N THR A 39 22.36 1.52 -10.63
CA THR A 39 22.02 1.71 -9.21
C THR A 39 23.30 1.85 -8.40
N ILE A 40 23.75 3.08 -8.13
CA ILE A 40 24.75 3.32 -7.09
C ILE A 40 24.03 3.62 -5.79
N ASN A 41 23.98 2.63 -4.90
CA ASN A 41 23.49 2.76 -3.53
C ASN A 41 24.50 3.56 -2.68
N TRP A 42 24.58 4.88 -2.90
CA TRP A 42 25.40 5.78 -2.12
C TRP A 42 24.87 5.81 -0.67
N GLY A 43 25.59 5.17 0.25
CA GLY A 43 25.29 5.19 1.69
C GLY A 43 24.59 3.95 2.27
N GLY A 44 24.24 2.95 1.45
CA GLY A 44 23.71 1.67 1.97
C GLY A 44 22.25 1.72 2.41
N THR A 45 21.45 2.66 1.89
CA THR A 45 20.03 2.88 2.24
C THR A 45 19.17 1.63 2.09
N VAL A 46 19.47 0.77 1.10
CA VAL A 46 18.79 -0.51 0.86
C VAL A 46 19.82 -1.63 0.80
N ARG A 47 19.53 -2.81 1.37
CA ARG A 47 20.44 -3.96 1.23
C ARG A 47 20.42 -4.46 -0.21
N GLN A 48 21.56 -4.91 -0.74
CA GLN A 48 21.64 -5.45 -2.11
C GLN A 48 20.59 -6.55 -2.39
N SER A 49 20.28 -7.38 -1.40
CA SER A 49 19.26 -8.44 -1.47
C SER A 49 17.83 -7.92 -1.59
N ASP A 50 17.60 -6.67 -1.21
CA ASP A 50 16.29 -6.03 -1.12
C ASP A 50 16.06 -5.07 -2.30
N ILE A 51 17.05 -4.92 -3.18
CA ILE A 51 16.88 -4.22 -4.45
C ILE A 51 16.08 -5.13 -5.39
N LEU A 52 14.92 -4.62 -5.79
CA LEU A 52 14.00 -5.25 -6.71
C LEU A 52 14.30 -4.83 -8.15
N SER A 53 13.86 -5.65 -9.11
CA SER A 53 14.06 -5.40 -10.54
C SER A 53 12.88 -4.61 -11.08
N CYS A 54 13.13 -3.70 -12.01
CA CYS A 54 12.06 -3.07 -12.74
C CYS A 54 12.50 -2.66 -14.15
N ALA A 55 11.50 -2.40 -14.99
CA ALA A 55 11.69 -1.84 -16.31
C ALA A 55 10.65 -0.77 -16.66
N VAL A 56 10.95 0.05 -17.65
CA VAL A 56 10.11 1.09 -18.25
C VAL A 56 9.99 0.86 -19.76
N GLU A 57 8.83 1.14 -20.34
CA GLU A 57 8.58 0.90 -21.77
C GLU A 57 9.05 2.04 -22.68
N TRP A 58 8.66 3.28 -22.39
CA TRP A 58 8.94 4.43 -23.28
C TRP A 58 10.05 5.33 -22.78
N ASN A 59 10.32 5.34 -21.48
CA ASN A 59 11.31 6.19 -20.82
C ASN A 59 11.15 7.65 -21.29
N SER A 60 9.92 8.14 -21.16
CA SER A 60 9.45 9.40 -21.74
C SER A 60 9.94 10.65 -21.01
N GLY A 61 10.49 10.48 -19.79
CA GLY A 61 11.06 11.54 -18.97
C GLY A 61 10.04 12.24 -18.07
N ALA A 62 10.47 13.29 -17.39
CA ALA A 62 9.68 14.04 -16.42
C ALA A 62 8.42 14.69 -17.02
N GLY A 63 7.30 14.65 -16.28
CA GLY A 63 6.02 15.23 -16.70
C GLY A 63 5.39 14.57 -17.94
N ARG A 64 5.80 13.35 -18.26
CA ARG A 64 5.27 12.53 -19.36
C ARG A 64 4.75 11.20 -18.80
N SER A 65 3.91 10.52 -19.57
CA SER A 65 3.33 9.26 -19.12
C SER A 65 4.20 8.07 -19.55
N ASP A 66 4.45 7.14 -18.63
CA ASP A 66 5.19 5.91 -18.86
C ASP A 66 4.44 4.65 -18.40
N ARG A 67 4.96 3.50 -18.82
CA ARG A 67 4.56 2.21 -18.26
C ARG A 67 5.71 1.59 -17.49
N TYR A 68 5.45 1.26 -16.23
CA TYR A 68 6.40 0.60 -15.34
C TYR A 68 6.07 -0.88 -15.16
N TYR A 69 7.11 -1.70 -15.18
CA TYR A 69 7.09 -3.13 -14.85
C TYR A 69 7.91 -3.31 -13.58
N LEU A 70 7.26 -3.64 -12.48
CA LEU A 70 7.86 -3.72 -11.15
C LEU A 70 7.90 -5.18 -10.69
N ASP A 71 9.09 -5.79 -10.71
CA ASP A 71 9.27 -7.20 -10.40
C ASP A 71 9.57 -7.42 -8.91
N ILE A 72 8.88 -8.40 -8.32
CA ILE A 72 9.14 -8.92 -6.98
C ILE A 72 9.64 -10.37 -7.13
N LYS A 73 10.84 -10.61 -6.61
CA LYS A 73 11.49 -11.92 -6.69
C LYS A 73 10.74 -12.96 -5.84
N LYS A 74 10.69 -14.21 -6.32
CA LYS A 74 10.12 -15.38 -5.62
C LYS A 74 10.53 -15.49 -4.15
N SER A 75 11.83 -15.31 -3.88
CA SER A 75 12.40 -15.38 -2.54
C SER A 75 11.95 -14.28 -1.57
N LYS A 76 11.18 -13.29 -2.05
CA LYS A 76 10.53 -12.27 -1.22
C LYS A 76 9.10 -12.64 -0.87
N ILE A 77 8.47 -13.55 -1.60
CA ILE A 77 7.12 -14.03 -1.35
C ILE A 77 7.19 -15.22 -0.39
N SER A 78 7.38 -14.94 0.89
CA SER A 78 7.54 -15.94 1.94
C SER A 78 6.23 -16.34 2.66
N ASP A 79 5.10 -15.79 2.23
CA ASP A 79 3.78 -16.00 2.85
C ASP A 79 2.69 -15.81 1.78
N ASN A 80 1.44 -16.11 2.13
CA ASN A 80 0.26 -15.98 1.27
C ASN A 80 -0.26 -14.54 1.16
N PHE A 81 0.60 -13.63 0.69
CA PHE A 81 0.25 -12.22 0.54
C PHE A 81 -0.96 -12.02 -0.37
N ARG A 82 -1.85 -11.11 0.03
CA ARG A 82 -3.04 -10.71 -0.75
C ARG A 82 -3.00 -9.25 -1.16
N THR A 83 -2.50 -8.39 -0.28
CA THR A 83 -2.46 -6.95 -0.51
C THR A 83 -1.03 -6.46 -0.56
N PHE A 84 -0.68 -5.75 -1.62
CA PHE A 84 0.58 -5.04 -1.80
C PHE A 84 0.39 -3.56 -1.52
N GLU A 85 1.41 -2.94 -0.92
CA GLU A 85 1.49 -1.51 -0.72
C GLU A 85 2.82 -1.02 -1.29
N LEU A 86 2.75 -0.07 -2.23
CA LEU A 86 3.91 0.57 -2.83
C LEU A 86 3.97 1.98 -2.29
N SER A 87 5.01 2.28 -1.52
CA SER A 87 5.22 3.58 -0.91
C SER A 87 6.19 4.38 -1.77
N PHE A 88 5.70 5.51 -2.29
CA PHE A 88 6.45 6.45 -3.10
C PHE A 88 7.01 7.57 -2.19
N PRO A 89 8.20 8.10 -2.53
CA PRO A 89 8.80 9.18 -1.76
C PRO A 89 7.98 10.46 -1.92
N LYS A 90 8.04 11.35 -0.94
CA LYS A 90 7.28 12.61 -0.92
C LYS A 90 7.58 13.53 -2.11
N GLU A 91 8.77 13.40 -2.70
CA GLU A 91 9.19 14.17 -3.86
C GLU A 91 8.58 13.65 -5.18
N PHE A 92 7.97 12.46 -5.16
CA PHE A 92 7.27 11.92 -6.33
C PHE A 92 5.88 12.57 -6.43
N ASP A 93 5.78 13.59 -7.25
CA ASP A 93 4.54 14.32 -7.54
C ASP A 93 3.75 13.78 -8.74
N GLY A 94 4.20 12.66 -9.32
CA GLY A 94 3.50 11.95 -10.40
C GLY A 94 2.19 11.28 -9.96
N GLU A 95 1.43 10.75 -10.91
CA GLU A 95 0.11 10.15 -10.68
C GLU A 95 0.01 8.75 -11.31
N VAL A 96 -0.50 7.77 -10.54
CA VAL A 96 -0.72 6.41 -11.03
C VAL A 96 -2.19 6.25 -11.39
N ASN A 97 -2.46 5.81 -12.63
CA ASN A 97 -3.79 5.44 -13.07
C ASN A 97 -4.21 4.08 -12.46
N ASP A 98 -5.09 4.10 -11.46
CA ASP A 98 -5.52 2.91 -10.72
C ASP A 98 -6.36 1.93 -11.56
N GLU A 99 -7.11 2.43 -12.54
CA GLU A 99 -7.88 1.61 -13.49
C GLU A 99 -7.00 0.79 -14.45
N LYS A 100 -5.73 1.17 -14.60
CA LYS A 100 -4.79 0.55 -15.55
C LYS A 100 -3.70 -0.29 -14.88
N ILE A 101 -3.88 -0.62 -13.61
CA ILE A 101 -2.98 -1.51 -12.87
C ILE A 101 -3.27 -2.96 -13.27
N ARG A 102 -2.21 -3.69 -13.59
CA ARG A 102 -2.28 -5.15 -13.80
C ARG A 102 -1.25 -5.84 -12.95
N VAL A 103 -1.55 -7.07 -12.53
CA VAL A 103 -0.59 -7.92 -11.83
C VAL A 103 -0.48 -9.25 -12.54
N ARG A 104 0.75 -9.69 -12.77
CA ARG A 104 1.04 -11.05 -13.23
C ARG A 104 1.72 -11.84 -12.13
N VAL A 105 1.26 -13.06 -11.93
CA VAL A 105 1.83 -14.03 -11.01
C VAL A 105 2.31 -15.21 -11.84
N ASN A 106 3.60 -15.53 -11.74
CA ASN A 106 4.28 -16.55 -12.53
C ASN A 106 4.02 -16.37 -14.05
N GLY A 107 3.98 -15.12 -14.51
CA GLY A 107 3.74 -14.75 -15.90
C GLY A 107 2.28 -14.76 -16.34
N LYS A 108 1.32 -15.12 -15.47
CA LYS A 108 -0.11 -15.10 -15.76
C LYS A 108 -0.79 -13.93 -15.07
N GLU A 109 -1.58 -13.16 -15.80
CA GLU A 109 -2.40 -12.09 -15.23
C GLU A 109 -3.42 -12.63 -14.23
N VAL A 110 -3.53 -11.97 -13.08
CA VAL A 110 -4.45 -12.32 -12.00
C VAL A 110 -5.47 -11.22 -11.78
N GLU A 111 -6.64 -11.59 -11.26
CA GLU A 111 -7.73 -10.65 -10.97
C GLU A 111 -7.45 -9.83 -9.70
N LEU A 112 -7.81 -8.54 -9.76
CA LEU A 112 -7.66 -7.59 -8.67
C LEU A 112 -9.02 -7.25 -8.07
N VAL A 113 -9.04 -6.92 -6.78
CA VAL A 113 -10.19 -6.27 -6.15
C VAL A 113 -10.07 -4.78 -6.42
N THR A 114 -10.74 -4.30 -7.48
CA THR A 114 -10.65 -2.90 -7.94
C THR A 114 -11.07 -1.90 -6.86
N GLU A 115 -12.06 -2.25 -6.01
CA GLU A 115 -12.53 -1.37 -4.92
C GLU A 115 -11.48 -1.14 -3.81
N GLU A 116 -10.51 -2.05 -3.66
CA GLU A 116 -9.42 -1.94 -2.70
C GLU A 116 -8.09 -1.52 -3.35
N THR A 117 -8.07 -1.39 -4.69
CA THR A 117 -6.88 -1.02 -5.46
C THR A 117 -6.94 0.47 -5.74
N THR A 118 -6.11 1.27 -5.09
CA THR A 118 -6.27 2.73 -5.09
C THR A 118 -4.92 3.44 -4.97
N TRP A 119 -4.72 4.43 -5.83
CA TRP A 119 -3.62 5.39 -5.75
C TRP A 119 -3.93 6.50 -4.74
N ASP A 120 -2.98 6.78 -3.85
CA ASP A 120 -3.02 7.88 -2.89
C ASP A 120 -4.37 8.02 -2.17
N PRO A 121 -4.86 6.93 -1.52
CA PRO A 121 -6.14 6.99 -0.84
C PRO A 121 -6.08 8.06 0.25
N ILE A 122 -7.02 9.00 0.21
CA ILE A 122 -7.18 10.08 1.20
C ILE A 122 -7.35 9.41 2.58
N ALA A 123 -6.25 9.31 3.31
CA ALA A 123 -6.13 8.48 4.50
C ALA A 123 -6.66 7.05 4.26
N ALA A 124 -5.81 6.15 3.75
CA ALA A 124 -6.06 4.74 4.03
C ALA A 124 -6.29 4.61 5.54
N PRO A 125 -7.35 3.90 5.99
CA PRO A 125 -7.42 3.56 7.39
C PRO A 125 -6.13 2.79 7.67
N ILE A 126 -5.23 3.38 8.45
CA ILE A 126 -4.48 2.55 9.38
C ILE A 126 -5.61 1.81 10.08
N LEU A 127 -5.79 0.53 9.75
CA LEU A 127 -6.87 -0.31 10.28
C LEU A 127 -6.93 -0.01 11.77
N SER A 128 -7.90 0.82 12.15
CA SER A 128 -7.97 1.38 13.48
C SER A 128 -8.49 0.22 14.29
N ASN A 129 -7.56 -0.57 14.84
CA ASN A 129 -7.91 -1.51 15.90
C ASN A 129 -8.51 -0.75 17.12
N ALA A 130 -8.57 0.59 17.09
CA ALA A 130 -9.36 1.44 17.97
C ALA A 130 -10.90 1.30 17.80
N GLN A 131 -11.42 0.72 16.72
CA GLN A 131 -12.87 0.56 16.53
C GLN A 131 -13.44 -0.80 16.95
N ARG A 132 -12.61 -1.73 17.44
CA ARG A 132 -13.09 -2.97 18.09
C ARG A 132 -13.24 -2.85 19.61
N THR A 133 -12.86 -1.73 20.21
CA THR A 133 -13.05 -1.48 21.65
C THR A 133 -14.29 -0.65 21.98
N SER A 134 -14.95 0.02 21.02
CA SER A 134 -16.22 0.73 21.29
C SER A 134 -17.42 -0.22 21.39
N ASP A 135 -17.45 -1.27 20.56
CA ASP A 135 -18.60 -2.18 20.51
C ASP A 135 -18.56 -3.26 21.60
N ALA A 136 -17.38 -3.46 22.22
CA ALA A 136 -17.22 -4.34 23.38
C ALA A 136 -17.52 -3.63 24.71
N VAL A 137 -17.54 -2.29 24.75
CA VAL A 137 -17.89 -1.51 25.95
C VAL A 137 -19.38 -1.14 25.96
N ALA A 138 -20.05 -1.09 24.81
CA ALA A 138 -21.48 -0.79 24.71
C ALA A 138 -22.43 -1.92 25.19
N ASN A 139 -21.91 -3.10 25.56
CA ASN A 139 -22.73 -4.25 25.99
C ASN A 139 -22.64 -4.59 27.48
N ILE A 140 -22.12 -3.70 28.32
CA ILE A 140 -22.15 -3.85 29.79
C ILE A 140 -23.32 -3.07 30.43
N GLU A 141 -24.02 -2.20 29.69
CA GLU A 141 -25.09 -1.34 30.22
C GLU A 141 -26.48 -2.01 30.35
N ASN A 142 -26.58 -3.35 30.35
CA ASN A 142 -27.86 -4.05 30.55
C ASN A 142 -27.78 -5.19 31.59
N ALA A 143 -27.12 -4.94 32.72
CA ALA A 143 -27.27 -5.75 33.93
C ALA A 143 -27.95 -4.91 35.04
N ALA A 144 -29.10 -5.39 35.48
CA ALA A 144 -29.98 -4.76 36.45
C ALA A 144 -29.29 -4.40 37.78
N ALA A 145 -29.60 -3.21 38.28
CA ALA A 145 -29.17 -2.69 39.57
C ALA A 145 -29.81 -3.40 40.77
N PRO A 146 -29.10 -3.50 41.91
CA PRO A 146 -29.68 -3.28 43.22
C PRO A 146 -29.37 -1.84 43.67
N GLN A 147 -30.40 -1.17 44.19
CA GLN A 147 -30.35 0.22 44.61
C GLN A 147 -29.35 0.44 45.77
N SER A 148 -28.39 1.33 45.56
CA SER A 148 -27.57 1.92 46.62
C SER A 148 -28.00 3.38 46.80
N ARG A 149 -28.11 3.80 48.07
CA ARG A 149 -28.64 5.10 48.49
C ARG A 149 -27.67 6.21 48.11
N ASN A 150 -28.18 7.22 47.42
CA ASN A 150 -27.48 8.49 47.17
C ASN A 150 -27.15 9.19 48.49
N THR A 151 -25.85 9.40 48.72
CA THR A 151 -25.33 10.48 49.55
C THR A 151 -24.24 11.11 48.70
N GLY A 152 -24.58 12.23 48.05
CA GLY A 152 -23.70 12.97 47.15
C GLY A 152 -22.53 13.57 47.93
N GLY A 153 -21.33 13.18 47.53
CA GLY A 153 -20.05 13.64 48.04
C GLY A 153 -18.92 12.78 47.49
N GLU A 154 -17.77 13.39 47.29
CA GLU A 154 -16.59 12.78 46.67
C GLU A 154 -15.51 12.54 47.73
N LEU A 155 -14.85 11.39 47.65
CA LEU A 155 -13.67 11.11 48.46
C LEU A 155 -12.44 11.71 47.80
N VAL A 156 -11.88 12.75 48.42
CA VAL A 156 -10.70 13.47 47.94
C VAL A 156 -9.54 13.22 48.90
N ILE A 157 -8.33 13.11 48.35
CA ILE A 157 -7.11 13.03 49.16
C ILE A 157 -6.69 14.46 49.50
N ASP A 158 -6.58 14.79 50.78
CA ASP A 158 -6.12 16.09 51.23
C ASP A 158 -4.62 16.30 50.97
N GLU A 159 -4.15 17.53 51.16
CA GLU A 159 -2.75 17.93 50.98
C GLU A 159 -1.74 17.19 51.88
N ASN A 160 -2.21 16.45 52.87
CA ASN A 160 -1.41 15.61 53.77
C ASN A 160 -1.48 14.11 53.41
N GLY A 161 -2.18 13.75 52.34
CA GLY A 161 -2.29 12.38 51.85
C GLY A 161 -3.39 11.54 52.49
N ASN A 162 -4.34 12.14 53.22
CA ASN A 162 -5.45 11.42 53.85
C ASN A 162 -6.72 11.47 53.00
N LEU A 163 -7.47 10.37 52.99
CA LEU A 163 -8.77 10.30 52.32
C LEU A 163 -9.84 10.99 53.18
N VAL A 164 -10.46 12.04 52.63
CA VAL A 164 -11.51 12.83 53.28
C VAL A 164 -12.75 12.87 52.38
N PHE A 165 -13.93 12.74 52.98
CA PHE A 165 -15.21 12.81 52.26
C PHE A 165 -15.66 14.28 52.19
N VAL A 166 -15.72 14.83 50.97
CA VAL A 166 -16.08 16.24 50.70
C VAL A 166 -17.49 16.27 50.13
N THR A 167 -18.35 17.13 50.67
CA THR A 167 -19.75 17.21 50.23
C THR A 167 -19.91 18.21 49.08
N ASP A 168 -20.97 18.05 48.27
CA ASP A 168 -21.24 18.92 47.11
C ASP A 168 -21.38 20.41 47.50
N ALA A 169 -21.68 20.71 48.77
CA ALA A 169 -21.75 22.08 49.30
C ALA A 169 -20.35 22.71 49.48
N ASP A 170 -19.35 21.92 49.87
CA ASP A 170 -17.98 22.39 50.11
C ASP A 170 -17.23 22.63 48.78
N ILE A 171 -17.57 21.87 47.74
CA ILE A 171 -17.03 22.02 46.38
C ILE A 171 -17.52 23.33 45.74
N ALA A 172 -18.77 23.73 46.00
CA ALA A 172 -19.33 24.97 45.47
C ALA A 172 -18.70 26.23 46.11
N GLU A 173 -18.30 26.17 47.38
CA GLU A 173 -17.68 27.31 48.08
C GLU A 173 -16.24 27.57 47.60
N GLN A 174 -15.48 26.52 47.29
CA GLN A 174 -14.13 26.66 46.70
C GLN A 174 -14.16 27.22 45.27
N GLN A 175 -15.17 26.87 44.48
CA GLN A 175 -15.34 27.39 43.13
C GLN A 175 -15.76 28.88 43.11
N ALA A 176 -16.46 29.35 44.14
CA ALA A 176 -16.82 30.76 44.28
C ALA A 176 -15.62 31.67 44.60
N ILE A 177 -14.65 31.17 45.38
CA ILE A 177 -13.42 31.92 45.72
C ILE A 177 -12.48 32.00 44.50
N ALA A 178 -12.42 30.96 43.67
CA ALA A 178 -11.61 30.97 42.45
C ALA A 178 -12.12 31.93 41.36
N LEU A 179 -13.41 32.30 41.37
CA LEU A 179 -13.98 33.25 40.42
C LEU A 179 -13.77 34.72 40.78
N GLU A 180 -13.36 35.04 42.02
CA GLU A 180 -13.16 36.44 42.46
C GLU A 180 -11.73 36.97 42.21
N GLU A 181 -10.76 36.09 41.94
CA GLU A 181 -9.38 36.47 41.55
C GLU A 181 -9.20 36.62 40.01
N ALA A 182 -10.23 36.31 39.22
CA ALA A 182 -10.14 36.32 37.75
C ALA A 182 -10.39 37.69 37.09
N ASN A 183 -10.63 38.75 37.87
CA ASN A 183 -10.89 40.10 37.33
C ASN A 183 -9.64 41.00 37.38
N VAL A 184 -8.60 40.59 36.66
CA VAL A 184 -7.44 41.44 36.34
C VAL A 184 -7.31 41.51 34.82
N ASP A 185 -7.65 42.68 34.30
CA ASP A 185 -7.15 43.33 33.09
C ASP A 185 -7.02 42.47 31.81
N ILE A 186 -8.11 42.42 31.02
CA ILE A 186 -8.10 41.87 29.66
C ILE A 186 -7.39 42.88 28.75
N MET A 187 -6.07 42.75 28.63
CA MET A 187 -5.36 43.09 27.38
C MET A 187 -5.92 42.18 26.27
N PRO A 188 -6.08 42.66 25.03
CA PRO A 188 -6.51 41.79 23.94
C PRO A 188 -5.41 40.75 23.70
N SER A 189 -5.63 39.54 24.20
CA SER A 189 -4.88 38.34 23.84
C SER A 189 -4.93 38.24 22.32
N GLU A 190 -3.75 38.32 21.70
CA GLU A 190 -3.54 37.79 20.36
C GLU A 190 -4.27 36.45 20.28
N ALA A 191 -5.13 36.33 19.28
CA ALA A 191 -5.71 35.06 18.91
C ALA A 191 -4.55 34.07 18.79
N GLU A 192 -4.58 33.00 19.60
CA GLU A 192 -3.77 31.83 19.33
C GLU A 192 -4.00 31.50 17.85
N PRO A 193 -2.95 31.48 17.01
CA PRO A 193 -3.14 31.05 15.64
C PRO A 193 -3.69 29.63 15.76
N GLU A 194 -4.90 29.42 15.21
CA GLU A 194 -5.38 28.09 14.86
C GLU A 194 -4.16 27.34 14.32
N ALA A 195 -3.80 26.24 14.99
CA ALA A 195 -2.65 25.44 14.60
C ALA A 195 -2.78 25.22 13.10
N GLN A 196 -1.94 25.88 12.32
CA GLN A 196 -1.79 25.61 10.91
C GLN A 196 -1.50 24.12 10.87
N GLU A 197 -2.42 23.33 10.31
CA GLU A 197 -2.12 21.97 9.88
C GLU A 197 -0.88 22.12 9.02
N ASP A 198 0.29 21.84 9.59
CA ASP A 198 1.53 21.75 8.84
C ASP A 198 1.20 20.80 7.68
N ASP A 199 1.24 21.33 6.46
CA ASP A 199 1.17 20.61 5.19
C ASP A 199 2.40 19.66 5.12
N GLU A 200 2.51 18.70 6.04
CA GLU A 200 3.46 17.61 5.89
C GLU A 200 3.05 16.86 4.62
N PRO A 201 3.94 16.76 3.62
CA PRO A 201 3.61 16.06 2.41
C PRO A 201 3.38 14.59 2.75
N ARG A 202 2.16 14.11 2.50
CA ARG A 202 1.80 12.71 2.68
C ARG A 202 2.69 11.87 1.76
N SER A 203 3.36 10.86 2.31
CA SER A 203 3.95 9.80 1.48
C SER A 203 2.83 9.20 0.64
N ARG A 204 2.98 9.21 -0.68
CA ARG A 204 1.95 8.68 -1.59
C ARG A 204 2.06 7.16 -1.61
N SER A 205 0.95 6.48 -1.44
CA SER A 205 0.91 5.02 -1.42
C SER A 205 -0.06 4.47 -2.44
N LEU A 206 0.33 3.42 -3.13
CA LEU A 206 -0.54 2.61 -3.97
C LEU A 206 -0.88 1.32 -3.24
N PHE A 207 -2.16 1.02 -3.09
CA PHE A 207 -2.63 -0.27 -2.59
C PHE A 207 -3.12 -1.13 -3.74
N ILE A 208 -2.75 -2.40 -3.74
CA ILE A 208 -3.17 -3.38 -4.74
C ILE A 208 -3.62 -4.64 -4.02
N THR A 209 -4.89 -4.98 -4.11
CA THR A 209 -5.42 -6.21 -3.52
C THR A 209 -5.73 -7.23 -4.61
N LEU A 210 -5.18 -8.43 -4.48
CA LEU A 210 -5.51 -9.57 -5.32
C LEU A 210 -6.84 -10.20 -4.92
N ALA A 211 -7.58 -10.71 -5.89
CA ALA A 211 -8.80 -11.49 -5.64
C ALA A 211 -8.50 -12.74 -4.80
N GLU A 212 -7.41 -13.42 -5.11
CA GLU A 212 -6.92 -14.61 -4.41
C GLU A 212 -5.53 -14.35 -3.78
N PRO A 213 -5.26 -14.86 -2.56
CA PRO A 213 -3.92 -14.81 -1.98
C PRO A 213 -2.89 -15.54 -2.83
N LEU A 214 -1.65 -15.07 -2.80
CA LEU A 214 -0.52 -15.72 -3.47
C LEU A 214 -0.13 -17.05 -2.84
N GLU A 215 0.47 -17.92 -3.65
CA GLU A 215 1.28 -19.03 -3.16
C GLU A 215 2.69 -18.55 -2.84
N GLU A 216 3.34 -19.18 -1.85
CA GLU A 216 4.74 -18.93 -1.51
C GLU A 216 5.66 -19.12 -2.74
N GLU A 217 6.76 -18.38 -2.78
CA GLU A 217 7.76 -18.42 -3.86
C GLU A 217 7.19 -18.10 -5.26
N SER A 218 6.07 -17.39 -5.32
CA SER A 218 5.52 -16.87 -6.58
C SER A 218 6.33 -15.68 -7.11
N GLU A 219 6.49 -15.58 -8.43
CA GLU A 219 7.07 -14.41 -9.08
C GLU A 219 5.96 -13.43 -9.43
N VAL A 220 6.11 -12.18 -9.00
CA VAL A 220 5.08 -11.15 -9.16
C VAL A 220 5.65 -10.03 -10.01
N GLU A 221 4.95 -9.67 -11.07
CA GLU A 221 5.20 -8.49 -11.90
C GLU A 221 3.99 -7.56 -11.74
N ILE A 222 4.20 -6.39 -11.15
CA ILE A 222 3.18 -5.33 -11.06
C ILE A 222 3.41 -4.40 -12.25
N ILE A 223 2.36 -4.18 -13.04
CA ILE A 223 2.40 -3.35 -14.24
C ILE A 223 1.56 -2.12 -13.98
N LEU A 224 2.22 -0.97 -13.92
CA LEU A 224 1.58 0.33 -13.82
C LEU A 224 1.58 0.95 -15.20
N ASP A 225 0.42 1.01 -15.83
CA ASP A 225 0.26 1.56 -17.18
C ASP A 225 -0.28 2.99 -17.11
N ASP A 226 0.21 3.85 -18.00
CA ASP A 226 -0.17 5.27 -18.09
C ASP A 226 0.09 6.03 -16.77
N VAL A 227 1.27 5.82 -16.18
CA VAL A 227 1.71 6.57 -15.00
C VAL A 227 2.24 7.91 -15.45
N ASP A 228 1.67 9.00 -14.94
CA ASP A 228 2.22 10.33 -15.14
C ASP A 228 3.47 10.48 -14.27
N ASN A 229 4.62 10.59 -14.95
CA ASN A 229 5.91 10.76 -14.29
C ASN A 229 5.96 12.08 -13.50
N PRO A 230 6.76 12.12 -12.43
CA PRO A 230 6.95 13.32 -11.64
C PRO A 230 7.45 14.48 -12.51
N SER A 231 7.15 15.70 -12.09
CA SER A 231 7.49 16.92 -12.83
C SER A 231 8.99 17.19 -12.88
N SER A 232 9.75 16.54 -12.00
CA SER A 232 11.21 16.60 -11.97
C SER A 232 11.85 15.25 -12.30
N GLY A 233 12.91 15.28 -13.10
CA GLY A 233 13.75 14.11 -13.34
C GLY A 233 14.60 13.76 -12.11
N GLY A 234 15.07 12.52 -12.04
CA GLY A 234 15.89 12.01 -10.97
C GLY A 234 15.54 10.58 -10.57
N MET A 235 16.13 10.14 -9.46
CA MET A 235 15.99 8.77 -8.96
C MET A 235 15.06 8.72 -7.75
N TYR A 236 13.99 7.94 -7.86
CA TYR A 236 12.95 7.77 -6.86
C TYR A 236 13.02 6.36 -6.25
N LEU A 237 12.99 6.30 -4.92
CA LEU A 237 13.01 5.02 -4.19
C LEU A 237 11.59 4.60 -3.81
N VAL A 238 11.03 3.63 -4.54
CA VAL A 238 9.69 3.09 -4.26
C VAL A 238 9.83 1.82 -3.43
N THR A 239 9.25 1.80 -2.23
CA THR A 239 9.36 0.65 -1.32
C THR A 239 8.12 -0.24 -1.41
N ALA A 240 8.33 -1.55 -1.53
CA ALA A 240 7.28 -2.55 -1.59
C ALA A 240 7.05 -3.22 -0.23
N PHE A 241 5.78 -3.28 0.16
CA PHE A 241 5.27 -4.02 1.30
C PHE A 241 4.16 -4.97 0.87
N ALA A 242 3.93 -6.01 1.66
CA ALA A 242 2.78 -6.90 1.47
C ALA A 242 2.19 -7.39 2.79
N ARG A 243 0.90 -7.70 2.76
CA ARG A 243 0.11 -8.20 3.89
C ARG A 243 -0.57 -9.52 3.52
N SER A 244 -0.39 -10.53 4.37
CA SER A 244 -1.21 -11.73 4.37
C SER A 244 -2.51 -11.49 5.15
N GLN A 245 -3.53 -12.30 4.89
CA GLN A 245 -4.82 -12.13 5.53
C GLN A 245 -4.73 -12.37 7.05
N GLY A 246 -5.08 -11.35 7.85
CA GLY A 246 -5.05 -11.44 9.31
C GLY A 246 -3.68 -11.18 9.95
N ALA A 247 -2.64 -10.88 9.17
CA ALA A 247 -1.35 -10.49 9.71
C ALA A 247 -1.43 -9.09 10.37
N PRO A 248 -0.82 -8.89 11.55
CA PRO A 248 -0.91 -7.63 12.28
C PRO A 248 -0.06 -6.50 11.68
N LEU A 249 1.00 -6.84 10.93
CA LEU A 249 1.92 -5.89 10.33
C LEU A 249 2.28 -6.30 8.88
N PRO A 250 2.49 -5.32 7.98
CA PRO A 250 3.01 -5.60 6.65
C PRO A 250 4.47 -6.08 6.69
N SER A 251 4.78 -7.03 5.81
CA SER A 251 6.13 -7.49 5.53
C SER A 251 6.78 -6.61 4.45
N ARG A 252 8.02 -6.16 4.69
CA ARG A 252 8.78 -5.42 3.68
C ARG A 252 9.40 -6.39 2.67
N LEU A 253 9.12 -6.19 1.39
CA LEU A 253 9.61 -7.07 0.31
C LEU A 253 10.91 -6.56 -0.31
N GLY A 254 11.05 -5.24 -0.45
CA GLY A 254 12.22 -4.61 -1.04
C GLY A 254 11.92 -3.20 -1.53
N ALA A 255 12.75 -2.69 -2.44
CA ALA A 255 12.52 -1.41 -3.09
C ALA A 255 13.04 -1.39 -4.53
N TRP A 256 12.37 -0.60 -5.37
CA TRP A 256 12.79 -0.27 -6.73
C TRP A 256 13.44 1.11 -6.75
N PHE A 257 14.45 1.26 -7.60
CA PHE A 257 14.96 2.57 -7.99
C PHE A 257 14.37 2.90 -9.36
N ILE A 258 13.58 3.97 -9.43
CA ILE A 258 12.99 4.47 -10.66
C ILE A 258 13.72 5.75 -11.05
N ASP A 259 14.48 5.68 -12.13
CA ASP A 259 15.19 6.77 -12.77
C ASP A 259 14.28 7.39 -13.83
N VAL A 260 13.99 8.68 -13.67
CA VAL A 260 13.17 9.46 -14.59
C VAL A 260 14.06 10.50 -15.23
N ASP A 261 14.18 10.47 -16.56
CA ASP A 261 14.99 11.45 -17.30
C ASP A 261 14.44 12.88 -17.17
N PHE A 262 15.32 13.87 -17.30
CA PHE A 262 15.00 15.32 -17.25
C PHE A 262 14.37 15.86 -18.52
#